data_AF-A0A8T6P5S6-F1
#
_entry.id   AF-A0A8T6P5S6-F1
#
_cell.length_a   1.000
_cell.length_b   1.000
_cell.length_c   1.000
_cell.angle_alpha   90.00
_cell.angle_beta   90.00
_cell.angle_gamma   90.00
#
_symmetry.space_group_name_H-M   'P 1'
#
loop_
_entity.id
_entity.type
_entity.pdbx_description
1 polymer ?
#
loop_
_entity_poly.entity_id
_entity_poly.type
_entity_poly.pdbx_seq_one_letter_code
_entity_poly.pdbx_strand_id
1 'polypeptide(L)'
;MLSDSTLGIPDASLDRLATLSTRDLLADPTYREMLSSLDCDLLEATLPEARAALENNLPAIAERVVAEWALDRNPMSAYTLGNWVVAFARQPDHIEQLIHFHDRMPSQLFRDVLPEIVSLFNEMPRGAEAWKYAITVLGLVLASRS
;
A
#
# COMPACT_ATOMS: atom_id res chain seq x y z
N MET A 1 -4.56 10.00 -8.99
CA MET A 1 -4.57 8.94 -10.02
C MET A 1 -3.49 7.95 -9.63
N LEU A 2 -3.85 6.70 -9.33
CA LEU A 2 -2.91 5.60 -9.02
C LEU A 2 -2.34 4.96 -10.31
N SER A 3 -2.62 5.57 -11.46
CA SER A 3 -2.35 5.09 -12.81
C SER A 3 -0.89 5.29 -13.17
N ASP A 4 -0.07 4.34 -12.74
CA ASP A 4 1.28 4.17 -13.26
C ASP A 4 1.41 2.78 -13.88
N SER A 5 1.40 2.74 -15.22
CA SER A 5 1.62 1.54 -16.04
C SER A 5 2.93 0.79 -15.75
N THR A 6 3.85 1.38 -14.98
CA THR A 6 5.10 0.73 -14.54
C THR A 6 4.89 -0.42 -13.56
N LEU A 7 3.75 -0.45 -12.85
CA LEU A 7 3.43 -1.51 -11.87
C LEU A 7 3.00 -2.84 -12.51
N GLY A 8 2.89 -2.92 -13.84
CA GLY A 8 2.36 -4.10 -14.51
C GLY A 8 0.85 -4.32 -14.29
N ILE A 9 0.14 -3.31 -13.77
CA ILE A 9 -1.32 -3.29 -13.66
C ILE A 9 -1.86 -2.36 -14.76
N PRO A 10 -2.80 -2.81 -15.61
CA PRO A 10 -3.42 -1.91 -16.58
C PRO A 10 -4.12 -0.74 -15.86
N ASP A 11 -3.88 0.49 -16.31
CA ASP A 11 -4.43 1.71 -15.69
C ASP A 11 -5.97 1.66 -15.56
N ALA A 12 -6.65 1.15 -16.59
CA ALA A 12 -8.10 0.98 -16.60
C ALA A 12 -8.59 -0.01 -15.52
N SER A 13 -7.76 -0.97 -15.10
CA SER A 13 -8.07 -1.90 -14.02
C SER A 13 -7.95 -1.22 -12.66
N LEU A 14 -6.90 -0.41 -12.43
CA LEU A 14 -6.75 0.34 -11.18
C LEU A 14 -7.86 1.38 -10.98
N ASP A 15 -8.16 2.17 -12.01
CA ASP A 15 -9.21 3.18 -11.93
C ASP A 15 -10.57 2.54 -11.65
N ARG A 16 -10.88 1.40 -12.30
CA ARG A 16 -12.09 0.62 -12.01
C ARG A 16 -12.12 0.13 -10.57
N LEU A 17 -11.06 -0.55 -10.11
CA LEU A 17 -11.01 -1.15 -8.78
C LEU A 17 -11.09 -0.08 -7.67
N ALA A 18 -10.51 1.10 -7.90
CA ALA A 18 -10.55 2.22 -6.96
C ALA A 18 -11.97 2.78 -6.74
N THR A 19 -12.93 2.49 -7.63
CA THR A 19 -14.34 2.89 -7.47
C THR A 19 -15.19 1.87 -6.71
N LEU A 20 -14.67 0.66 -6.47
CA LEU A 20 -15.42 -0.38 -5.78
C LEU A 20 -15.52 -0.09 -4.28
N SER A 21 -16.60 -0.55 -3.66
CA SER A 21 -16.65 -0.68 -2.21
C SER A 21 -15.62 -1.70 -1.74
N THR A 22 -15.22 -1.63 -0.47
CA THR A 22 -14.28 -2.60 0.10
C THR A 22 -14.78 -4.04 -0.03
N ARG A 23 -16.08 -4.26 0.19
CA ARG A 23 -16.71 -5.57 0.03
C ARG A 23 -16.61 -6.06 -1.41
N ASP A 24 -16.92 -5.21 -2.38
CA ASP A 24 -16.92 -5.60 -3.79
C ASP A 24 -15.48 -5.80 -4.30
N LEU A 25 -14.53 -4.99 -3.83
CA LEU A 25 -13.11 -5.16 -4.11
C LEU A 25 -12.60 -6.54 -3.66
N LEU A 26 -12.92 -6.94 -2.43
CA LEU A 26 -12.48 -8.24 -1.88
C LEU A 26 -13.09 -9.45 -2.61
N ALA A 27 -14.25 -9.25 -3.23
CA ALA A 27 -14.92 -10.24 -4.07
C ALA A 27 -14.47 -10.21 -5.54
N ASP A 28 -13.75 -9.17 -5.96
CA ASP A 28 -13.34 -8.99 -7.35
C ASP A 28 -12.20 -9.95 -7.74
N PRO A 29 -12.37 -10.75 -8.81
CA PRO A 29 -11.37 -11.74 -9.19
C PRO A 29 -10.05 -11.10 -9.63
N THR A 30 -10.06 -9.91 -10.25
CA THR A 30 -8.84 -9.21 -10.63
C THR A 30 -8.06 -8.78 -9.40
N TYR A 31 -8.74 -8.23 -8.39
CA TYR A 31 -8.08 -7.86 -7.14
C TYR A 31 -7.50 -9.07 -6.40
N ARG A 32 -8.24 -10.19 -6.36
CA ARG A 32 -7.77 -11.44 -5.75
C ARG A 32 -6.55 -12.01 -6.48
N GLU A 33 -6.52 -11.95 -7.80
CA GLU A 33 -5.36 -12.34 -8.60
C GLU A 33 -4.15 -11.45 -8.27
N MET A 34 -4.35 -10.12 -8.18
CA MET A 34 -3.31 -9.17 -7.79
C MET A 34 -2.76 -9.42 -6.38
N LEU A 35 -3.61 -9.81 -5.43
CA LEU A 35 -3.17 -10.21 -4.09
C LEU A 35 -2.36 -11.51 -4.13
N SER A 36 -2.78 -12.48 -4.95
CA SER A 36 -2.09 -13.78 -5.05
C SER A 36 -0.76 -13.73 -5.82
N SER A 37 -0.54 -12.69 -6.63
CA SER A 37 0.66 -12.50 -7.43
C SER A 37 1.77 -11.75 -6.70
N LEU A 38 1.55 -11.34 -5.44
CA LEU A 38 2.56 -10.67 -4.63
C LEU A 38 3.79 -11.58 -4.44
N ASP A 39 4.96 -11.11 -4.91
CA ASP A 39 6.23 -11.83 -4.80
C ASP A 39 6.78 -11.75 -3.37
N CYS A 40 6.24 -12.60 -2.50
CA CYS A 40 6.56 -12.62 -1.08
C CYS A 40 8.05 -12.87 -0.80
N ASP A 41 8.69 -13.71 -1.60
CA ASP A 41 10.09 -14.06 -1.43
C ASP A 41 10.99 -12.88 -1.79
N LEU A 42 10.69 -12.18 -2.89
CA LEU A 42 11.41 -10.96 -3.26
C LEU A 42 11.19 -9.83 -2.26
N LEU A 43 9.95 -9.64 -1.79
CA LEU A 43 9.62 -8.63 -0.77
C LEU A 43 10.40 -8.87 0.53
N GLU A 44 10.48 -10.12 1.01
CA GLU A 44 11.28 -10.43 2.19
C GLU A 44 12.78 -10.22 1.95
N ALA A 45 13.29 -10.69 0.80
CA ALA A 45 14.70 -10.57 0.45
C ALA A 45 15.17 -9.12 0.26
N THR A 46 14.26 -8.19 -0.04
CA THR A 46 14.53 -6.77 -0.27
C THR A 46 13.96 -5.84 0.81
N LEU A 47 13.48 -6.40 1.92
CA LEU A 47 12.97 -5.64 3.06
C LEU A 47 13.98 -4.63 3.63
N PRO A 48 15.30 -4.93 3.75
CA PRO A 48 16.27 -3.93 4.20
C PRO A 48 16.34 -2.71 3.26
N GLU A 49 16.36 -2.93 1.94
CA GLU A 49 16.38 -1.87 0.94
C GLU A 49 15.10 -1.03 0.95
N ALA A 50 13.95 -1.68 1.13
CA ALA A 50 12.67 -1.00 1.26
C ALA A 50 12.60 -0.12 2.52
N ARG A 51 13.10 -0.61 3.66
CA ARG A 51 13.18 0.19 4.88
C ARG A 51 14.08 1.40 4.70
N ALA A 52 15.24 1.24 4.07
CA ALA A 52 16.14 2.35 3.78
C ALA A 52 15.47 3.42 2.89
N ALA A 53 14.71 3.00 1.88
CA ALA A 53 13.94 3.91 1.03
C ALA A 53 12.86 4.67 1.82
N LEU A 54 12.18 3.99 2.75
CA LEU A 54 11.18 4.60 3.64
C LEU A 54 11.80 5.56 4.66
N GLU A 55 12.93 5.22 5.28
CA GLU A 55 13.55 6.00 6.38
C GLU A 55 13.84 7.45 5.99
N ASN A 56 14.23 7.68 4.73
CA ASN A 56 14.63 9.00 4.27
C ASN A 56 13.46 10.01 4.19
N ASN A 57 12.25 9.54 3.89
CA ASN A 57 11.15 10.42 3.46
C ASN A 57 9.81 10.14 4.17
N LEU A 58 9.62 8.92 4.71
CA LEU A 58 8.39 8.56 5.43
C LEU A 58 8.14 9.45 6.64
N PRO A 59 9.13 9.87 7.47
CA PRO A 59 8.88 10.75 8.61
C PRO A 59 8.22 12.08 8.23
N ALA A 60 8.66 12.71 7.13
CA ALA A 60 8.09 13.98 6.67
C ALA A 60 6.64 13.81 6.18
N ILE A 61 6.37 12.73 5.43
CA ILE A 61 5.00 12.38 5.01
C ILE A 61 4.13 12.10 6.25
N ALA A 62 4.68 11.35 7.21
CA ALA A 62 4.01 10.99 8.44
C ALA A 62 3.60 12.21 9.28
N GLU A 63 4.50 13.18 9.46
CA GLU A 63 4.23 14.44 10.17
C GLU A 63 3.17 15.28 9.46
N ARG A 64 3.27 15.40 8.12
CA ARG A 64 2.29 16.11 7.32
C ARG A 64 0.89 15.51 7.45
N VAL A 65 0.77 14.19 7.31
CA VAL A 65 -0.51 13.48 7.40
C VAL A 65 -1.14 13.64 8.80
N VAL A 66 -0.34 13.59 9.86
CA VAL A 66 -0.81 13.86 11.23
C VAL A 66 -1.40 15.25 11.34
N ALA A 67 -0.72 16.26 10.79
CA ALA A 67 -1.16 17.64 10.84
C ALA A 67 -2.43 17.88 10.00
N GLU A 68 -2.47 17.39 8.75
CA GLU A 68 -3.59 17.57 7.83
C GLU A 68 -4.87 16.87 8.31
N TRP A 69 -4.73 15.69 8.93
CA TRP A 69 -5.87 14.85 9.31
C TRP A 69 -6.16 14.85 10.82
N ALA A 70 -5.47 15.71 11.59
CA ALA A 70 -5.62 15.85 13.04
C ALA A 70 -5.55 14.50 13.78
N LEU A 71 -4.62 13.63 13.40
CA LEU A 71 -4.46 12.31 14.00
C LEU A 71 -3.71 12.40 15.34
N ASP A 72 -4.14 11.63 16.33
CA ASP A 72 -3.50 11.65 17.66
C ASP A 72 -2.04 11.16 17.65
N ARG A 73 -1.70 10.21 16.77
CA ARG A 73 -0.36 9.58 16.66
C ARG A 73 -0.13 8.98 15.28
N ASN A 74 1.13 8.97 14.82
CA ASN A 74 1.54 8.20 13.64
C ASN A 74 2.38 6.98 14.04
N PRO A 75 1.87 5.74 13.87
CA PRO A 75 2.67 4.53 14.11
C PRO A 75 3.56 4.14 12.91
N MET A 76 3.51 4.88 11.80
CA MET A 76 4.11 4.50 10.52
C MET A 76 5.61 4.83 10.49
N SER A 77 6.40 3.97 11.11
CA SER A 77 7.85 3.92 10.90
C SER A 77 8.18 3.06 9.69
N ALA A 78 9.38 3.25 9.12
CA ALA A 78 9.89 2.38 8.04
C ALA A 78 9.90 0.90 8.46
N TYR A 79 10.27 0.63 9.72
CA TYR A 79 10.21 -0.71 10.29
C TYR A 79 8.78 -1.26 10.30
N THR A 80 7.81 -0.50 10.83
CA THR A 80 6.41 -0.94 10.93
C THR A 80 5.83 -1.21 9.54
N LEU A 81 5.91 -0.23 8.64
CA LEU A 81 5.33 -0.31 7.30
C LEU A 81 5.93 -1.45 6.49
N GLY A 82 7.26 -1.57 6.45
CA GLY A 82 7.93 -2.64 5.71
C GLY A 82 7.55 -4.03 6.21
N ASN A 83 7.50 -4.24 7.53
CA ASN A 83 7.07 -5.53 8.10
C ASN A 83 5.61 -5.86 7.78
N TRP A 84 4.73 -4.85 7.82
CA TRP A 84 3.31 -5.07 7.53
C TRP A 84 3.07 -5.48 6.09
N VAL A 85 3.76 -4.84 5.13
CA VAL A 85 3.67 -5.24 3.71
C VAL A 85 4.06 -6.70 3.54
N VAL A 86 5.21 -7.12 4.09
CA VAL A 86 5.66 -8.52 4.00
C VAL A 86 4.69 -9.47 4.70
N ALA A 87 4.18 -9.10 5.87
CA ALA A 87 3.24 -9.94 6.62
C ALA A 87 1.91 -10.15 5.88
N PHE A 88 1.32 -9.08 5.33
CA PHE A 88 0.07 -9.18 4.58
C PHE A 88 0.25 -9.82 3.20
N ALA A 89 1.38 -9.61 2.55
CA ALA A 89 1.70 -10.32 1.31
C ALA A 89 1.71 -11.85 1.52
N ARG A 90 2.28 -12.30 2.65
CA ARG A 90 2.32 -13.74 3.03
C ARG A 90 0.99 -14.32 3.46
N GLN A 91 0.05 -13.49 3.89
CA GLN A 91 -1.23 -13.91 4.43
C GLN A 91 -2.34 -13.11 3.74
N PRO A 92 -2.55 -13.28 2.43
CA PRO A 92 -3.53 -12.49 1.67
C PRO A 92 -4.96 -12.70 2.18
N ASP A 93 -5.26 -13.86 2.77
CA ASP A 93 -6.54 -14.15 3.41
C ASP A 93 -6.81 -13.28 4.65
N HIS A 94 -5.79 -12.63 5.21
CA HIS A 94 -5.90 -11.71 6.34
C HIS A 94 -6.03 -10.24 5.93
N ILE A 95 -6.23 -9.94 4.64
CA ILE A 95 -6.37 -8.56 4.16
C ILE A 95 -7.50 -7.79 4.86
N GLU A 96 -8.53 -8.48 5.36
CA GLU A 96 -9.59 -7.85 6.15
C GLU A 96 -9.10 -7.26 7.48
N GLN A 97 -8.05 -7.83 8.07
CA GLN A 97 -7.44 -7.29 9.29
C GLN A 97 -6.75 -5.95 9.03
N LEU A 98 -6.19 -5.76 7.81
CA LEU A 98 -5.62 -4.47 7.40
C LEU A 98 -6.70 -3.37 7.44
N ILE A 99 -7.92 -3.68 7.02
CA ILE A 99 -9.06 -2.76 7.13
C ILE A 99 -9.35 -2.50 8.61
N HIS A 100 -9.46 -3.54 9.42
CA HIS A 100 -9.79 -3.38 10.84
C HIS A 100 -8.80 -2.46 11.57
N PHE A 101 -7.50 -2.59 11.32
CA PHE A 101 -6.47 -1.73 11.92
C PHE A 101 -6.58 -0.24 11.55
N HIS A 102 -7.27 0.06 10.46
CA HIS A 102 -7.42 1.42 9.95
C HIS A 102 -8.87 1.91 10.00
N ASP A 103 -9.78 1.28 10.76
CA ASP A 103 -11.23 1.57 10.76
C ASP A 103 -11.57 3.08 10.96
N ARG A 104 -10.77 3.79 11.77
CA ARG A 104 -10.94 5.23 12.06
C ARG A 104 -10.34 6.17 11.02
N MET A 105 -9.58 5.65 10.05
CA MET A 105 -8.95 6.47 9.03
C MET A 105 -9.86 6.59 7.79
N PRO A 106 -10.05 7.80 7.25
CA PRO A 106 -10.88 8.01 6.07
C PRO A 106 -10.20 7.45 4.82
N SER A 107 -10.96 6.87 3.89
CA SER A 107 -10.41 6.36 2.62
C SER A 107 -9.71 7.42 1.79
N GLN A 108 -10.16 8.68 1.90
CA GLN A 108 -9.55 9.81 1.20
C GLN A 108 -8.10 10.04 1.61
N LEU A 109 -7.75 9.87 2.90
CA LEU A 109 -6.38 9.96 3.37
C LEU A 109 -5.48 8.99 2.60
N PHE A 110 -5.91 7.74 2.45
CA PHE A 110 -5.14 6.75 1.71
C PHE A 110 -5.04 7.08 0.23
N ARG A 111 -6.11 7.60 -0.40
CA ARG A 111 -6.07 8.04 -1.81
C ARG A 111 -5.05 9.16 -2.05
N ASP A 112 -4.92 10.06 -1.09
CA ASP A 112 -4.01 11.20 -1.19
C ASP A 112 -2.55 10.78 -0.94
N VAL A 113 -2.33 9.88 0.03
CA VAL A 113 -0.98 9.51 0.49
C VAL A 113 -0.37 8.35 -0.30
N LEU A 114 -1.16 7.41 -0.83
CA LEU A 114 -0.63 6.23 -1.52
C LEU A 114 0.37 6.56 -2.63
N PRO A 115 0.08 7.50 -3.56
CA PRO A 115 1.01 7.83 -4.64
C PRO A 115 2.38 8.29 -4.12
N GLU A 116 2.39 9.08 -3.04
CA GLU A 116 3.62 9.54 -2.41
C GLU A 116 4.39 8.37 -1.79
N ILE A 117 3.73 7.46 -1.06
CA ILE A 117 4.35 6.28 -0.47
C ILE A 117 4.93 5.35 -1.55
N VAL A 118 4.19 5.11 -2.64
CA VAL A 118 4.66 4.33 -3.79
C VAL A 118 5.92 4.95 -4.39
N SER A 119 5.96 6.28 -4.52
CA SER A 119 7.11 6.98 -5.10
C SER A 119 8.40 6.84 -4.27
N LEU A 120 8.31 6.55 -2.97
CA LEU A 120 9.49 6.36 -2.11
C LEU A 120 10.38 5.20 -2.58
N PHE A 121 9.79 4.21 -3.25
CA PHE A 121 10.52 3.03 -3.72
C PHE A 121 11.22 3.24 -5.06
N ASN A 122 11.09 4.42 -5.70
CA ASN A 122 11.75 4.73 -6.98
C ASN A 122 13.27 4.61 -6.94
N GLU A 123 13.87 4.85 -5.78
CA GLU A 123 15.32 4.85 -5.60
C GLU A 123 15.85 3.50 -5.08
N MET A 124 14.98 2.49 -4.91
CA MET A 124 15.42 1.18 -4.46
C MET A 124 16.37 0.54 -5.49
N PRO A 125 17.56 0.07 -5.06
CA PRO A 125 18.52 -0.54 -5.97
C PRO A 125 18.03 -1.88 -6.55
N ARG A 126 17.06 -2.52 -5.88
CA ARG A 126 16.46 -3.80 -6.27
C ARG A 126 15.07 -3.93 -5.64
N GLY A 127 14.15 -4.60 -6.34
CA GLY A 127 12.82 -4.91 -5.79
C GLY A 127 11.82 -3.74 -5.84
N ALA A 128 12.20 -2.58 -6.39
CA ALA A 128 11.36 -1.38 -6.48
C ALA A 128 9.94 -1.69 -6.97
N GLU A 129 9.82 -2.34 -8.14
CA GLU A 129 8.52 -2.61 -8.76
C GLU A 129 7.67 -3.58 -7.94
N ALA A 130 8.27 -4.60 -7.32
CA ALA A 130 7.55 -5.52 -6.44
C ALA A 130 6.99 -4.79 -5.19
N TRP A 131 7.76 -3.87 -4.62
CA TRP A 131 7.33 -3.06 -3.48
C TRP A 131 6.24 -2.07 -3.84
N LYS A 132 6.39 -1.35 -4.95
CA LYS A 132 5.36 -0.43 -5.45
C LYS A 132 4.06 -1.18 -5.75
N TYR A 133 4.15 -2.35 -6.37
CA TYR A 133 3.01 -3.22 -6.64
C TYR A 133 2.33 -3.65 -5.33
N ALA A 134 3.10 -4.18 -4.37
CA ALA A 134 2.56 -4.63 -3.09
C ALA A 134 1.87 -3.51 -2.30
N ILE A 135 2.49 -2.33 -2.21
CA ILE A 135 1.89 -1.16 -1.56
C ILE A 135 0.62 -0.72 -2.27
N THR A 136 0.61 -0.74 -3.60
CA THR A 136 -0.59 -0.38 -4.39
C THR A 136 -1.72 -1.35 -4.12
N VAL A 137 -1.47 -2.67 -4.20
CA VAL A 137 -2.47 -3.71 -3.97
C VAL A 137 -3.03 -3.67 -2.54
N LEU A 138 -2.15 -3.58 -1.54
CA LEU A 138 -2.56 -3.53 -0.13
C LEU A 138 -3.19 -2.18 0.23
N GLY A 139 -2.74 -1.09 -0.36
CA GLY A 139 -3.29 0.24 -0.12
C GLY A 139 -4.64 0.46 -0.80
N LEU A 140 -4.93 -0.24 -1.90
CA LEU A 140 -6.21 -0.16 -2.61
C LEU A 140 -7.39 -0.51 -1.68
N VAL A 141 -7.27 -1.55 -0.86
CA VAL A 141 -8.35 -1.90 0.08
C VAL A 141 -8.63 -0.81 1.12
N LEU A 142 -7.61 -0.02 1.49
CA LEU A 142 -7.75 1.11 2.40
C LEU A 142 -8.36 2.33 1.69
N ALA A 143 -8.04 2.51 0.41
CA ALA A 143 -8.58 3.56 -0.46
C ALA A 143 -10.02 3.30 -0.94
N SER A 144 -10.47 2.04 -0.95
CA SER A 144 -11.78 1.61 -1.48
C SER A 144 -12.94 1.65 -0.46
N ARG A 145 -12.83 2.42 0.64
CA ARG A 145 -13.92 2.46 1.64
C ARG A 145 -15.08 3.34 1.19
N SER A 146 -16.26 2.70 1.23
CA SER A 146 -17.61 3.28 1.20
C SER A 146 -18.04 3.74 2.59
#